data_AF-A0AAQ2C3R6-F1
#
_entry.id   AF-A0AAQ2C3R6-F1
#
_cell.length_a   1.000
_cell.length_b   1.000
_cell.length_c   1.000
_cell.angle_alpha   90.00
_cell.angle_beta   90.00
_cell.angle_gamma   90.00
#
_symmetry.space_group_name_H-M   'P 1'
#
loop_
_entity.id
_entity.type
_entity.pdbx_description
1 polymer ?
#
loop_
_entity_poly.entity_id
_entity_poly.type
_entity_poly.pdbx_seq_one_letter_code
_entity_poly.pdbx_strand_id
1 'polypeptide(L)' 'MLNNLTGWHFLIILVIVLLLFGAPKLPGLARSLGQSMKIFKNEIKSDKDETDLAPHADGSTKAAGPSDPTTKS' A
#
# COMPACT_ATOMS: atom_id res chain seq x y z
N MET A 1 23.26 2.99 -30.14
CA MET A 1 22.00 2.37 -30.63
C MET A 1 21.39 1.45 -29.57
N LEU A 2 21.22 1.91 -28.32
CA LEU A 2 20.70 1.09 -27.20
C LEU A 2 19.70 1.83 -26.29
N ASN A 3 19.39 3.11 -26.59
CA ASN A 3 18.59 3.97 -25.70
C ASN A 3 17.06 3.82 -25.86
N ASN A 4 16.59 2.83 -26.62
CA ASN A 4 15.16 2.61 -26.87
C ASN A 4 14.56 1.45 -26.03
N LEU A 5 15.32 0.84 -25.11
CA LEU A 5 14.95 -0.49 -24.64
C LEU A 5 14.00 -0.59 -23.45
N THR A 6 13.77 0.42 -22.62
CA THR A 6 13.22 0.03 -21.31
C THR A 6 12.30 1.01 -20.60
N GLY A 7 12.45 2.33 -20.76
CA GLY A 7 11.61 3.27 -20.00
C GLY A 7 10.13 3.24 -20.41
N TRP A 8 9.86 3.28 -21.72
CA TRP A 8 8.50 3.43 -22.23
C TRP A 8 7.65 2.16 -22.11
N HIS A 9 8.27 0.98 -22.12
CA HIS A 9 7.59 -0.30 -21.99
C HIS A 9 6.94 -0.47 -20.62
N PHE A 10 7.61 -0.08 -19.53
CA PHE A 10 7.02 -0.11 -18.19
C PHE A 10 5.79 0.77 -18.09
N LEU A 11 5.78 1.92 -18.76
CA LEU A 11 4.65 2.84 -18.77
C LEU A 11 3.45 2.21 -19.51
N ILE A 12 3.69 1.51 -20.62
CA ILE A 12 2.64 0.76 -21.35
C ILE A 12 2.04 -0.35 -20.48
N ILE A 13 2.88 -1.11 -19.77
CA ILE A 13 2.42 -2.20 -18.90
C ILE A 13 1.61 -1.63 -17.73
N LEU A 14 2.08 -0.54 -17.13
CA LEU A 14 1.35 0.15 -16.06
C LEU A 14 -0.04 0.59 -16.54
N VAL A 15 -0.14 1.20 -17.73
CA VAL A 15 -1.42 1.60 -18.32
C VAL A 15 -2.35 0.40 -18.52
N ILE A 16 -1.85 -0.73 -19.04
CA ILE A 16 -2.65 -1.95 -19.21
C ILE A 16 -3.16 -2.46 -17.85
N VAL A 17 -2.30 -2.52 -16.84
CA VAL A 17 -2.69 -2.94 -15.47
C VAL A 17 -3.76 -1.99 -14.90
N LEU A 18 -3.62 -0.67 -15.11
CA LEU A 18 -4.65 0.29 -14.70
C LEU A 18 -5.97 0.11 -15.44
N LEU A 19 -5.98 -0.28 -16.72
CA LEU A 19 -7.21 -0.59 -17.45
C LEU A 19 -7.88 -1.87 -16.92
N LEU A 20 -7.12 -2.91 -16.61
CA LEU A 20 -7.66 -4.19 -16.14
C LEU A 20 -8.17 -4.10 -14.68
N PHE A 21 -7.37 -3.51 -13.81
CA PHE A 21 -7.66 -3.44 -12.38
C PHE A 21 -8.44 -2.17 -11.99
N GLY A 22 -8.33 -1.10 -12.77
CA GLY A 22 -8.89 0.21 -12.45
C GLY A 22 -8.02 1.00 -11.45
N ALA A 23 -8.01 2.33 -11.61
CA ALA A 23 -7.32 3.26 -10.71
C ALA A 23 -7.66 3.10 -9.20
N PRO A 24 -8.90 2.78 -8.76
CA PRO A 24 -9.20 2.68 -7.33
C PRO A 24 -8.74 1.36 -6.68
N LYS A 25 -8.46 0.30 -7.44
CA LYS A 25 -8.09 -1.02 -6.89
C LYS A 25 -6.61 -1.16 -6.60
N LEU A 26 -5.74 -0.54 -7.41
CA LEU A 26 -4.29 -0.49 -7.17
C LEU A 26 -3.90 0.07 -5.79
N PRO A 27 -4.39 1.25 -5.34
CA PRO A 27 -4.03 1.80 -4.04
C PRO A 27 -4.58 0.99 -2.87
N GLY A 28 -5.69 0.26 -3.06
CA GLY A 28 -6.22 -0.67 -2.06
C GLY A 28 -5.31 -1.88 -1.87
N LEU A 29 -4.94 -2.54 -2.97
CA LEU A 29 -4.03 -3.69 -2.95
C LEU A 29 -2.63 -3.32 -2.47
N ALA A 30 -2.12 -2.15 -2.87
CA ALA A 30 -0.83 -1.65 -2.40
C ALA A 30 -0.85 -1.34 -0.89
N ARG A 31 -1.96 -0.81 -0.35
CA ARG A 31 -2.11 -0.60 1.09
C ARG A 31 -2.13 -1.91 1.87
N SER A 32 -2.91 -2.90 1.43
CA SER A 32 -3.00 -4.20 2.13
C SER A 32 -1.67 -4.97 2.07
N LEU A 33 -1.03 -5.02 0.90
CA LEU A 33 0.28 -5.63 0.73
C LEU A 33 1.35 -4.88 1.52
N GLY A 34 1.31 -3.54 1.53
CA GLY A 34 2.22 -2.71 2.29
C GLY A 34 2.11 -2.90 3.80
N GLN A 35 0.89 -3.09 4.32
CA GLN A 35 0.67 -3.42 5.74
C GLN A 35 1.26 -4.77 6.09
N SER A 36 1.02 -5.83 5.29
CA SER A 36 1.61 -7.16 5.52
C SER A 36 3.14 -7.13 5.41
N MET A 37 3.68 -6.42 4.42
CA MET A 37 5.13 -6.27 4.27
C MET A 37 5.77 -5.47 5.39
N LYS A 38 5.08 -4.47 5.95
CA LYS A 38 5.57 -3.68 7.10
C LYS A 38 5.68 -4.55 8.35
N ILE A 39 4.68 -5.39 8.62
CA ILE A 39 4.69 -6.31 9.76
C ILE A 39 5.82 -7.33 9.60
N PHE A 40 5.92 -7.98 8.44
CA PHE A 40 7.00 -8.92 8.14
C PHE A 40 8.40 -8.28 8.23
N LYS A 41 8.55 -7.04 7.74
CA LYS A 41 9.81 -6.28 7.86
C LYS A 41 10.13 -5.96 9.31
N ASN A 42 9.14 -5.59 10.10
CA ASN A 42 9.32 -5.24 11.51
C ASN A 42 9.73 -6.46 12.33
N GLU A 43 9.09 -7.61 12.14
CA GLU A 43 9.46 -8.87 12.82
C GLU A 43 10.91 -9.27 12.47
N ILE A 44 11.27 -9.27 11.18
CA ILE A 44 12.63 -9.59 10.72
C ILE A 44 13.68 -8.58 11.22
N LYS A 45 13.30 -7.32 11.41
CA LYS A 45 14.18 -6.30 11.98
C LYS A 45 14.32 -6.48 13.48
N SER A 46 13.23 -6.74 14.21
CA SER A 46 13.28 -7.01 15.65
C SER A 46 14.20 -8.18 15.99
N ASP A 47 14.23 -9.24 15.18
CA ASP A 47 15.18 -10.35 15.36
C ASP A 47 16.66 -9.99 15.07
N LYS A 48 16.90 -8.89 14.36
CA LYS A 48 18.26 -8.41 13.98
C LYS A 48 18.73 -7.20 14.78
N ASP A 49 17.81 -6.46 15.37
CA ASP A 49 18.02 -5.13 15.97
C ASP A 49 17.51 -5.09 17.45
N GLU A 50 17.82 -6.11 18.27
CA GLU A 50 17.59 -6.12 19.74
C GLU A 50 18.41 -5.03 20.51
N THR A 51 18.52 -3.80 20.01
CA THR A 51 19.18 -2.69 20.74
C THR A 51 18.57 -1.29 20.55
N ASP A 52 17.65 -0.99 19.63
CA ASP A 52 17.16 0.41 19.51
C ASP A 52 15.64 0.58 19.47
N LEU A 53 15.18 1.52 20.31
CA LEU A 53 13.81 1.78 20.73
C LEU A 53 12.90 2.24 19.58
N ALA A 54 11.62 1.85 19.66
CA ALA A 54 10.54 2.14 18.72
C ALA A 54 10.35 3.64 18.39
N PRO A 55 9.73 3.95 17.24
CA PRO A 55 8.34 4.41 17.34
C PRO A 55 7.32 3.71 16.45
N HIS A 56 6.14 3.47 17.04
CA HIS A 56 4.87 3.18 16.38
C HIS A 56 4.50 4.29 15.39
N ALA A 57 4.19 3.89 14.15
CA ALA A 57 3.40 4.71 13.23
C ALA A 57 2.18 3.89 12.80
N ASP A 58 1.10 4.12 13.53
CA ASP A 58 -0.27 3.78 13.19
C ASP A 58 -0.61 4.33 11.79
N GLY A 59 -1.21 3.49 10.97
CA GLY A 59 -1.54 3.78 9.59
C GLY A 59 -2.95 3.33 9.24
N SER A 60 -3.90 3.48 10.17
CA SER A 60 -5.32 3.36 9.86
C SER A 60 -5.80 4.64 9.15
N THR A 61 -5.71 4.66 7.82
CA THR A 61 -6.51 5.60 7.01
C THR A 61 -7.97 5.17 7.08
N LYS A 62 -8.66 5.72 8.08
CA LYS A 62 -10.09 6.00 8.12
C LYS A 62 -10.54 6.64 6.79
N ALA A 63 -11.23 5.89 5.94
CA ALA A 63 -12.07 6.43 4.87
C ALA A 63 -13.04 5.38 4.29
N ALA A 64 -14.11 5.08 5.04
CA ALA A 64 -15.43 4.72 4.52
C ALA A 64 -16.47 5.16 5.58
N GLY A 65 -17.46 5.95 5.16
CA GLY A 65 -18.15 6.97 5.95
C GLY A 65 -19.08 6.53 7.10
N PRO A 66 -19.40 7.47 8.02
CA PRO A 66 -20.53 7.33 8.93
C PRO A 66 -21.82 7.65 8.16
N SER A 67 -22.54 6.62 7.73
CA SER A 67 -23.98 6.75 7.44
C SER A 67 -24.75 6.17 8.62
N ASP A 68 -25.19 7.09 9.48
CA ASP A 68 -26.30 7.05 10.44
C ASP A 68 -26.48 5.88 11.42
N PRO A 69 -26.51 6.22 12.72
CA PRO A 69 -27.67 5.84 13.52
C PRO A 69 -28.27 7.13 14.13
N THR A 70 -29.15 7.79 13.39
CA THR A 70 -29.99 8.83 13.97
C THR A 70 -31.08 8.19 14.84
N THR A 71 -30.96 8.45 16.13
CA THR A 71 -32.03 8.87 17.03
C THR A 71 -33.15 7.87 17.36
N LYS A 72 -33.01 7.30 18.56
CA LYS A 72 -34.09 6.87 19.43
C LYS A 72 -34.62 8.14 20.11
N SER A 73 -35.85 8.54 19.81
CA SER A 73 -36.65 9.44 20.65
C SER A 73 -38.10 9.01 20.62
#